data_AF-V6SWJ7-F1
#
_entry.id   AF-V6SWJ7-F1
#
_cell.length_a   1.000
_cell.length_b   1.000
_cell.length_c   1.000
_cell.angle_alpha   90.00
_cell.angle_beta   90.00
_cell.angle_gamma   90.00
#
_symmetry.space_group_name_H-M   'P 1'
#
loop_
_entity.id
_entity.type
_entity.pdbx_description
1 polymer ?
#
loop_
_entity_poly.entity_id
_entity_poly.type
_entity_poly.pdbx_seq_one_letter_code
_entity_poly.pdbx_strand_id
1 'polypeptide(L)'
;MNILKNITFITLGFITLASCKHNLKTNEKAHETIEKTAQSDDSPVLMGDYVSEGYTKRNEGYDWVAVSVEQKSDSTIHISVRSRADKKKPTCTFDTDAIRINDSLFKSTIDGKSILFAFKNNTINIATENNDDNTILNYYCSGGGSLANTYKKTNDPLDEKQIDPRVFYKTLTFQNIGFDISSTGRGSLQQLTIQPYGLKTDNKKIRMVVDGTVTNAEISDLDSDGFPEILIYTTSAGSGSYGNVIGYSVNNGKSLSQIYFPTISDNPKANKGYMGHDEFSIAEKKLIQRFKTYNEEDPNSNPTGNIRTIHYKLEKGEASKKFVADKIIESSAK
;
A
#
# COMPACT_ATOMS: atom_id res chain seq x y z
N MET A 1 -55.41 -56.47 -0.33
CA MET A 1 -56.62 -56.06 0.43
C MET A 1 -56.73 -54.55 0.23
N ASN A 2 -57.48 -54.06 -0.76
CA ASN A 2 -58.96 -54.00 -0.85
C ASN A 2 -59.54 -53.16 0.31
N ILE A 3 -60.46 -52.20 0.13
CA ILE A 3 -61.29 -51.77 -1.03
C ILE A 3 -61.82 -50.35 -0.67
N LEU A 4 -61.73 -49.32 -1.53
CA LEU A 4 -62.70 -48.88 -2.56
C LEU A 4 -63.88 -48.00 -2.05
N LYS A 5 -64.13 -46.87 -2.75
CA LYS A 5 -65.42 -46.24 -3.19
C LYS A 5 -65.26 -44.70 -3.25
N ASN A 6 -65.29 -43.96 -4.37
CA ASN A 6 -66.12 -43.91 -5.61
C ASN A 6 -67.51 -43.25 -5.48
N ILE A 7 -67.98 -42.68 -6.61
CA ILE A 7 -69.34 -42.16 -6.99
C ILE A 7 -69.47 -40.62 -6.83
N THR A 8 -69.89 -39.78 -7.79
CA THR A 8 -70.49 -39.85 -9.18
C THR A 8 -70.03 -38.59 -9.97
N PHE A 9 -69.77 -38.49 -11.28
CA PHE A 9 -70.44 -38.87 -12.56
C PHE A 9 -71.60 -37.97 -13.05
N ILE A 10 -71.62 -37.74 -14.38
CA ILE A 10 -72.67 -37.16 -15.28
C ILE A 10 -72.66 -35.62 -15.42
N THR A 11 -72.64 -34.94 -16.60
CA THR A 11 -72.39 -35.27 -18.05
C THR A 11 -72.13 -33.98 -18.89
N LEU A 12 -71.75 -34.16 -20.18
CA LEU A 12 -72.10 -33.35 -21.38
C LEU A 12 -71.03 -32.38 -21.96
N GLY A 13 -70.89 -32.33 -23.28
CA GLY A 13 -69.96 -31.44 -23.98
C GLY A 13 -70.50 -30.97 -25.33
N PHE A 14 -69.80 -30.07 -26.03
CA PHE A 14 -69.86 -29.90 -27.49
C PHE A 14 -68.70 -29.04 -28.04
N ILE A 15 -68.33 -29.35 -29.27
CA ILE A 15 -67.29 -28.81 -30.18
C ILE A 15 -67.29 -27.26 -30.31
N THR A 16 -66.12 -26.62 -30.43
CA THR A 16 -65.85 -25.58 -31.46
C THR A 16 -64.36 -25.38 -31.79
N LEU A 17 -64.05 -25.61 -33.07
CA LEU A 17 -63.30 -24.76 -34.03
C LEU A 17 -61.87 -24.24 -33.74
N ALA A 18 -60.95 -24.65 -34.61
CA ALA A 18 -59.67 -23.98 -34.88
C ALA A 18 -59.79 -23.05 -36.11
N SER A 19 -59.03 -21.95 -36.14
CA SER A 19 -58.85 -21.12 -37.34
C SER A 19 -57.52 -20.35 -37.31
N CYS A 20 -56.76 -20.42 -38.41
CA CYS A 20 -55.48 -19.74 -38.59
C CYS A 20 -55.64 -18.42 -39.35
N LYS A 21 -54.80 -17.41 -39.04
CA LYS A 21 -54.33 -16.33 -39.93
C LYS A 21 -53.26 -15.51 -39.18
N HIS A 22 -52.21 -14.96 -39.78
CA HIS A 22 -51.66 -15.08 -41.14
C HIS A 22 -50.14 -14.82 -41.05
N ASN A 23 -49.34 -15.44 -41.92
CA ASN A 23 -47.91 -15.16 -42.09
C ASN A 23 -47.67 -14.49 -43.47
N LEU A 24 -46.51 -13.84 -43.72
CA LEU A 24 -45.86 -13.53 -45.02
C LEU A 24 -44.78 -12.43 -44.76
N LYS A 25 -43.48 -12.79 -44.75
CA LYS A 25 -42.48 -12.59 -45.85
C LYS A 25 -42.05 -11.12 -46.10
N THR A 26 -40.79 -10.76 -46.36
CA THR A 26 -39.50 -11.48 -46.49
C THR A 26 -38.35 -10.46 -46.48
N ASN A 27 -37.14 -10.84 -46.07
CA ASN A 27 -35.93 -10.65 -46.87
C ASN A 27 -34.73 -11.43 -46.29
N GLU A 28 -34.09 -12.21 -47.15
CA GLU A 28 -32.84 -12.91 -46.83
C GLU A 28 -31.64 -11.97 -47.01
N LYS A 29 -30.61 -12.13 -46.17
CA LYS A 29 -29.21 -12.06 -46.60
C LYS A 29 -28.32 -12.81 -45.61
N ALA A 30 -27.23 -13.37 -46.13
CA ALA A 30 -26.37 -14.30 -45.43
C ALA A 30 -25.78 -13.70 -44.15
N HIS A 31 -25.74 -14.50 -43.09
CA HIS A 31 -24.94 -14.21 -41.90
C HIS A 31 -23.69 -15.09 -41.97
N GLU A 32 -22.60 -14.52 -42.49
CA GLU A 32 -21.29 -15.14 -42.34
C GLU A 32 -20.95 -15.21 -40.84
N THR A 33 -20.45 -16.37 -40.42
CA THR A 33 -19.88 -16.54 -39.07
C THR A 33 -18.52 -15.84 -39.05
N ILE A 34 -18.53 -14.54 -38.75
CA ILE A 34 -17.29 -13.83 -38.39
C ILE A 34 -16.90 -14.33 -37.00
N GLU A 35 -15.96 -15.26 -36.96
CA GLU A 35 -15.15 -15.54 -35.77
C GLU A 35 -14.45 -14.24 -35.37
N LYS A 36 -15.00 -13.53 -34.40
CA LYS A 36 -14.25 -12.48 -33.70
C LYS A 36 -13.23 -13.17 -32.80
N THR A 37 -12.06 -13.41 -33.37
CA THR A 37 -10.83 -13.72 -32.65
C THR A 37 -10.70 -12.74 -31.48
N ALA A 38 -10.60 -13.28 -30.27
CA ALA A 38 -10.30 -12.47 -29.10
C ALA A 38 -8.91 -11.86 -29.28
N GLN A 39 -8.86 -10.57 -29.58
CA GLN A 39 -7.62 -9.84 -29.72
C GLN A 39 -7.05 -9.64 -28.32
N SER A 40 -6.04 -10.44 -27.98
CA SER A 40 -5.36 -10.35 -26.69
C SER A 40 -4.64 -9.01 -26.60
N ASP A 41 -5.13 -8.15 -25.71
CA ASP A 41 -4.40 -6.98 -25.23
C ASP A 41 -3.23 -7.48 -24.36
N ASP A 42 -2.14 -7.89 -25.02
CA ASP A 42 -0.91 -8.42 -24.40
C ASP A 42 -0.05 -7.28 -23.83
N SER A 43 -0.72 -6.35 -23.16
CA SER A 43 -0.09 -5.43 -22.20
C SER A 43 0.42 -6.29 -21.04
N PRO A 44 1.75 -6.43 -20.84
CA PRO A 44 2.29 -7.33 -19.84
C PRO A 44 1.79 -6.88 -18.45
N VAL A 45 1.06 -7.76 -17.76
CA VAL A 45 0.60 -7.46 -16.40
C VAL A 45 1.82 -7.35 -15.50
N LEU A 46 2.25 -6.12 -15.22
CA LEU A 46 3.46 -5.83 -14.43
C LEU A 46 3.28 -6.10 -12.93
N MET A 47 2.03 -6.07 -12.47
CA MET A 47 1.68 -6.21 -11.06
C MET A 47 1.74 -7.68 -10.60
N GLY A 48 2.08 -7.89 -9.33
CA GLY A 48 2.18 -9.19 -8.69
C GLY A 48 3.61 -9.58 -8.33
N ASP A 49 3.82 -10.88 -8.11
CA ASP A 49 5.04 -11.41 -7.51
C ASP A 49 6.01 -12.00 -8.54
N TYR A 50 7.31 -11.72 -8.35
CA TYR A 50 8.42 -12.24 -9.13
C TYR A 50 9.42 -12.92 -8.19
N VAL A 51 10.05 -14.00 -8.61
CA VAL A 51 10.91 -14.82 -7.76
C VAL A 51 12.24 -15.19 -8.43
N SER A 52 13.29 -15.30 -7.62
CA SER A 52 14.56 -15.92 -8.00
C SER A 52 14.40 -17.42 -8.24
N GLU A 53 15.25 -18.03 -9.07
CA GLU A 53 15.22 -19.46 -9.44
C GLU A 53 15.03 -20.42 -8.24
N GLY A 54 15.71 -20.16 -7.12
CA GLY A 54 15.67 -20.99 -5.91
C GLY A 54 14.28 -21.13 -5.26
N TYR A 55 13.30 -20.27 -5.59
CA TYR A 55 11.93 -20.38 -5.08
C TYR A 55 11.24 -21.69 -5.46
N THR A 56 11.60 -22.25 -6.62
CA THR A 56 11.10 -23.56 -7.08
C THR A 56 11.51 -24.70 -6.14
N LYS A 57 12.68 -24.60 -5.50
CA LYS A 57 13.25 -25.59 -4.57
C LYS A 57 13.19 -25.15 -3.10
N ARG A 58 12.36 -24.16 -2.77
CA ARG A 58 12.29 -23.55 -1.43
C ARG A 58 12.08 -24.57 -0.30
N ASN A 59 11.27 -25.59 -0.55
CA ASN A 59 10.95 -26.67 0.40
C ASN A 59 12.16 -27.58 0.69
N GLU A 60 13.05 -27.80 -0.29
CA GLU A 60 14.34 -28.49 -0.10
C GLU A 60 15.31 -27.66 0.75
N GLY A 61 15.00 -26.38 1.01
CA GLY A 61 15.83 -25.48 1.79
C GLY A 61 16.74 -24.57 0.96
N TYR A 62 16.51 -24.43 -0.35
CA TYR A 62 17.22 -23.46 -1.18
C TYR A 62 16.87 -22.02 -0.76
N ASP A 63 17.86 -21.15 -0.88
CA ASP A 63 17.66 -19.72 -0.70
C ASP A 63 16.91 -19.11 -1.87
N TRP A 64 16.05 -18.14 -1.57
CA TRP A 64 15.25 -17.44 -2.55
C TRP A 64 14.93 -16.02 -2.09
N VAL A 65 14.67 -15.18 -3.09
CA VAL A 65 14.25 -13.78 -2.96
C VAL A 65 13.05 -13.55 -3.87
N ALA A 66 12.02 -12.89 -3.36
CA ALA A 66 10.87 -12.43 -4.12
C ALA A 66 10.87 -10.89 -4.23
N VAL A 67 10.26 -10.41 -5.31
CA VAL A 67 10.01 -9.00 -5.62
C VAL A 67 8.50 -8.88 -5.87
N SER A 68 7.79 -8.20 -4.98
CA SER A 68 6.37 -7.91 -5.10
C SER A 68 6.19 -6.51 -5.67
N VAL A 69 5.31 -6.38 -6.67
CA VAL A 69 5.04 -5.11 -7.38
C VAL A 69 3.57 -4.74 -7.24
N GLU A 70 3.30 -3.58 -6.63
CA GLU A 70 1.95 -3.03 -6.39
C GLU A 70 1.78 -1.66 -7.03
N GLN A 71 0.60 -1.32 -7.54
CA GLN A 71 0.31 -0.03 -8.15
C GLN A 71 -0.01 1.01 -7.06
N LYS A 72 0.66 2.16 -7.05
CA LYS A 72 0.34 3.30 -6.16
C LYS A 72 -0.45 4.41 -6.86
N SER A 73 -0.08 4.70 -8.10
CA SER A 73 -0.77 5.65 -9.00
C SER A 73 -0.42 5.31 -10.45
N ASP A 74 -1.05 5.93 -11.44
CA ASP A 74 -0.82 5.65 -12.87
C ASP A 74 0.68 5.67 -13.28
N SER A 75 1.46 6.55 -12.65
CA SER A 75 2.89 6.75 -12.87
C SER A 75 3.80 6.14 -11.80
N THR A 76 3.29 5.59 -10.69
CA THR A 76 4.12 5.10 -9.58
C THR A 76 3.73 3.70 -9.13
N ILE A 77 4.74 2.85 -8.95
CA ILE A 77 4.62 1.50 -8.38
C ILE A 77 5.38 1.42 -7.07
N HIS A 78 4.89 0.62 -6.13
CA HIS A 78 5.64 0.19 -4.96
C HIS A 78 6.33 -1.14 -5.25
N ILE A 79 7.56 -1.29 -4.79
CA ILE A 79 8.37 -2.50 -4.97
C ILE A 79 8.91 -2.93 -3.62
N SER A 80 8.52 -4.12 -3.17
CA SER A 80 9.04 -4.77 -1.97
C SER A 80 9.87 -5.99 -2.36
N VAL A 81 11.11 -6.05 -1.89
CA VAL A 81 11.98 -7.23 -2.02
C VAL A 81 12.12 -7.89 -0.66
N ARG A 82 11.86 -9.20 -0.61
CA ARG A 82 11.99 -10.03 0.59
C ARG A 82 12.71 -11.33 0.24
N SER A 83 13.78 -11.62 0.97
CA SER A 83 14.27 -13.00 1.03
C SER A 83 13.34 -13.86 1.89
N ARG A 84 13.53 -15.18 1.80
CA ARG A 84 13.08 -16.10 2.84
C ARG A 84 13.46 -15.65 4.27
N ALA A 85 12.71 -16.12 5.25
CA ALA A 85 12.82 -15.79 6.68
C ALA A 85 12.61 -17.01 7.62
N ASP A 86 12.30 -18.20 7.09
CA ASP A 86 11.96 -19.40 7.86
C ASP A 86 13.15 -20.05 8.57
N LYS A 87 14.22 -20.36 7.82
CA LYS A 87 15.36 -21.15 8.33
C LYS A 87 16.49 -20.29 8.90
N LYS A 88 16.51 -19.01 8.55
CA LYS A 88 17.53 -18.03 8.93
C LYS A 88 16.96 -16.62 8.92
N LYS A 89 17.68 -15.67 9.52
CA LYS A 89 17.38 -14.24 9.39
C LYS A 89 17.26 -13.86 7.91
N PRO A 90 16.31 -12.98 7.53
CA PRO A 90 16.21 -12.47 6.18
C PRO A 90 17.56 -11.98 5.66
N THR A 91 17.96 -12.49 4.50
CA THR A 91 19.22 -12.10 3.86
C THR A 91 19.07 -10.88 2.97
N CYS A 92 17.90 -10.59 2.43
CA CYS A 92 17.62 -9.38 1.65
C CYS A 92 16.30 -8.73 2.06
N THR A 93 16.29 -7.41 2.20
CA THR A 93 15.08 -6.62 2.51
C THR A 93 15.23 -5.22 1.92
N PHE A 94 14.27 -4.83 1.09
CA PHE A 94 14.25 -3.55 0.40
C PHE A 94 12.81 -3.13 0.10
N ASP A 95 12.52 -1.84 0.18
CA ASP A 95 11.23 -1.26 -0.20
C ASP A 95 11.49 0.08 -0.88
N THR A 96 10.81 0.34 -1.99
CA THR A 96 10.91 1.62 -2.67
C THR A 96 9.67 1.94 -3.50
N ASP A 97 9.44 3.22 -3.74
CA ASP A 97 8.55 3.67 -4.80
C ASP A 97 9.38 3.92 -6.05
N ALA A 98 8.88 3.49 -7.20
CA ALA A 98 9.53 3.67 -8.49
C ALA A 98 8.58 4.36 -9.48
N ILE A 99 9.10 5.38 -10.17
CA ILE A 99 8.37 6.23 -11.10
C ILE A 99 8.52 5.68 -12.53
N ARG A 100 7.42 5.63 -13.28
CA ARG A 100 7.37 5.18 -14.68
C ARG A 100 8.23 6.09 -15.56
N ILE A 101 9.20 5.50 -16.25
CA ILE A 101 9.95 6.13 -17.35
C ILE A 101 9.29 5.79 -18.69
N ASN A 102 8.86 4.54 -18.85
CA ASN A 102 7.99 4.05 -19.91
C ASN A 102 7.26 2.78 -19.43
N ASP A 103 6.42 2.18 -20.27
CA ASP A 103 5.59 1.02 -19.89
C ASP A 103 6.35 -0.26 -19.50
N SER A 104 7.66 -0.30 -19.74
CA SER A 104 8.53 -1.42 -19.39
C SER A 104 9.65 -1.05 -18.41
N LEU A 105 9.76 0.22 -18.00
CA LEU A 105 10.89 0.72 -17.22
C LEU A 105 10.44 1.70 -16.14
N PHE A 106 10.74 1.38 -14.90
CA PHE A 106 10.50 2.23 -13.73
C PHE A 106 11.83 2.56 -13.05
N LYS A 107 11.90 3.72 -12.39
CA LYS A 107 13.11 4.21 -11.72
C LYS A 107 12.84 4.68 -10.30
N SER A 108 13.68 4.24 -9.36
CA SER A 108 13.81 4.85 -8.04
C SER A 108 15.15 5.58 -7.93
N THR A 109 15.22 6.59 -7.04
CA THR A 109 16.45 7.33 -6.73
C THR A 109 16.73 7.22 -5.23
N ILE A 110 17.88 6.65 -4.87
CA ILE A 110 18.27 6.38 -3.48
C ILE A 110 19.71 6.84 -3.28
N ASP A 111 19.96 7.67 -2.26
CA ASP A 111 21.27 8.29 -1.99
C ASP A 111 21.91 8.95 -3.24
N GLY A 112 21.05 9.54 -4.10
CA GLY A 112 21.43 10.15 -5.37
C GLY A 112 21.66 9.17 -6.54
N LYS A 113 21.55 7.87 -6.31
CA LYS A 113 21.79 6.80 -7.30
C LYS A 113 20.48 6.29 -7.89
N SER A 114 20.45 6.11 -9.21
CA SER A 114 19.31 5.56 -9.96
C SER A 114 19.29 4.03 -9.92
N ILE A 115 18.19 3.45 -9.42
CA ILE A 115 17.88 2.01 -9.53
C ILE A 115 16.77 1.84 -10.57
N LEU A 116 17.00 0.95 -11.53
CA LEU A 116 16.10 0.63 -12.63
C LEU A 116 15.40 -0.71 -12.41
N PHE A 117 14.12 -0.73 -12.77
CA PHE A 117 13.24 -1.90 -12.74
C PHE A 117 12.70 -2.13 -14.16
N ALA A 118 13.34 -3.04 -14.89
CA ALA A 118 13.05 -3.30 -16.30
C ALA A 118 12.22 -4.58 -16.46
N PHE A 119 11.00 -4.44 -16.99
CA PHE A 119 10.04 -5.53 -17.17
C PHE A 119 10.09 -6.07 -18.61
N LYS A 120 10.25 -7.39 -18.77
CA LYS A 120 10.27 -8.04 -20.08
C LYS A 120 9.90 -9.52 -19.97
N ASN A 121 9.06 -10.05 -20.85
CA ASN A 121 8.78 -11.49 -20.96
C ASN A 121 8.41 -12.18 -19.62
N ASN A 122 7.54 -11.56 -18.81
CA ASN A 122 7.21 -12.01 -17.45
C ASN A 122 8.44 -12.12 -16.51
N THR A 123 9.45 -11.27 -16.69
CA THR A 123 10.51 -11.05 -15.72
C THR A 123 10.62 -9.57 -15.35
N ILE A 124 11.20 -9.31 -14.18
CA ILE A 124 11.69 -8.00 -13.75
C ILE A 124 13.20 -8.12 -13.54
N ASN A 125 13.97 -7.25 -14.18
CA ASN A 125 15.40 -7.09 -13.94
C ASN A 125 15.62 -5.86 -13.06
N ILE A 126 16.41 -6.03 -12.00
CA ILE A 126 16.83 -4.97 -11.10
C ILE A 126 18.32 -4.70 -11.35
N ALA A 127 18.67 -3.45 -11.62
CA ALA A 127 20.04 -2.99 -11.84
C ALA A 127 20.17 -1.49 -11.50
N THR A 128 21.39 -0.97 -11.37
CA THR A 128 21.59 0.49 -11.36
C THR A 128 21.68 1.05 -12.79
N GLU A 129 21.31 2.31 -12.98
CA GLU A 129 21.45 3.03 -14.27
C GLU A 129 22.92 3.18 -14.68
N ASN A 130 23.81 3.32 -13.69
CA ASN A 130 25.26 3.33 -13.84
C ASN A 130 25.88 2.08 -13.17
N ASN A 131 26.78 1.38 -13.86
CA ASN A 131 27.37 0.14 -13.33
C ASN A 131 28.28 0.36 -12.11
N ASP A 132 28.93 1.52 -11.99
CA ASP A 132 29.79 1.83 -10.84
C ASP A 132 28.97 1.96 -9.53
N ASP A 133 27.68 2.24 -9.66
CA ASP A 133 26.76 2.40 -8.53
C ASP A 133 26.20 1.08 -8.00
N ASN A 134 26.44 -0.07 -8.65
CA ASN A 134 25.89 -1.40 -8.28
C ASN A 134 26.11 -1.77 -6.81
N THR A 135 27.14 -1.22 -6.16
CA THR A 135 27.38 -1.36 -4.71
C THR A 135 26.16 -0.97 -3.86
N ILE A 136 25.28 -0.06 -4.33
CA ILE A 136 24.06 0.33 -3.63
C ILE A 136 23.10 -0.85 -3.42
N LEU A 137 23.02 -1.76 -4.39
CA LEU A 137 22.15 -2.94 -4.36
C LEU A 137 22.64 -4.03 -3.41
N ASN A 138 23.90 -3.92 -2.95
CA ASN A 138 24.47 -4.84 -1.97
C ASN A 138 24.11 -4.46 -0.53
N TYR A 139 23.86 -3.18 -0.21
CA TYR A 139 23.52 -2.78 1.18
C TYR A 139 22.20 -3.39 1.68
N TYR A 140 21.29 -3.70 0.75
CA TYR A 140 20.00 -4.32 1.04
C TYR A 140 20.06 -5.84 1.18
N CYS A 141 21.25 -6.43 1.03
CA CYS A 141 21.49 -7.86 1.17
C CYS A 141 22.70 -8.13 2.09
N SER A 142 22.65 -9.24 2.83
CA SER A 142 23.72 -9.69 3.71
C SER A 142 24.45 -10.90 3.11
N GLY A 143 25.65 -11.20 3.64
CA GLY A 143 26.45 -12.35 3.19
C GLY A 143 27.02 -12.22 1.77
N GLY A 144 27.13 -11.00 1.23
CA GLY A 144 27.62 -10.75 -0.13
C GLY A 144 26.56 -10.89 -1.23
N GLY A 145 25.28 -11.03 -0.87
CA GLY A 145 24.18 -10.97 -1.84
C GLY A 145 23.97 -9.57 -2.42
N SER A 146 23.11 -9.50 -3.45
CA SER A 146 22.70 -8.25 -4.10
C SER A 146 21.25 -8.35 -4.55
N LEU A 147 20.57 -7.19 -4.68
CA LEU A 147 19.29 -7.10 -5.40
C LEU A 147 19.47 -7.23 -6.92
N ALA A 148 20.69 -7.08 -7.44
CA ALA A 148 20.98 -7.12 -8.87
C ALA A 148 20.74 -8.53 -9.46
N ASN A 149 19.56 -8.74 -10.06
CA ASN A 149 19.16 -10.03 -10.63
C ASN A 149 17.98 -9.87 -11.60
N THR A 150 17.64 -10.96 -12.29
CA THR A 150 16.40 -11.10 -13.06
C THR A 150 15.48 -12.10 -12.36
N TYR A 151 14.31 -11.63 -11.95
CA TYR A 151 13.31 -12.41 -11.23
C TYR A 151 12.17 -12.78 -12.17
N LYS A 152 11.69 -14.02 -12.11
CA LYS A 152 10.62 -14.54 -12.98
C LYS A 152 9.26 -14.44 -12.29
N LYS A 153 8.23 -13.97 -12.99
CA LYS A 153 6.88 -13.87 -12.44
C LYS A 153 6.37 -15.23 -11.99
N THR A 154 5.73 -15.26 -10.81
CA THR A 154 5.00 -16.43 -10.30
C THR A 154 3.51 -16.16 -10.34
N ASN A 155 2.74 -17.21 -10.66
CA ASN A 155 1.29 -17.23 -10.50
C ASN A 155 0.89 -17.93 -9.19
N ASP A 156 1.78 -18.75 -8.62
CA ASP A 156 1.62 -19.31 -7.29
C ASP A 156 1.86 -18.21 -6.25
N PRO A 157 1.03 -18.11 -5.20
CA PRO A 157 1.26 -17.17 -4.12
C PRO A 157 2.60 -17.45 -3.42
N LEU A 158 3.24 -16.39 -2.93
CA LEU A 158 4.42 -16.50 -2.09
C LEU A 158 4.09 -17.30 -0.81
N ASP A 159 4.98 -18.22 -0.43
CA ASP A 159 4.81 -19.02 0.79
C ASP A 159 4.93 -18.13 2.03
N GLU A 160 3.78 -17.74 2.59
CA GLU A 160 3.65 -16.87 3.76
C GLU A 160 4.37 -17.39 5.01
N LYS A 161 4.67 -18.70 5.09
CA LYS A 161 5.45 -19.28 6.20
C LYS A 161 6.95 -19.14 6.00
N GLN A 162 7.37 -18.95 4.75
CA GLN A 162 8.78 -18.84 4.36
C GLN A 162 9.22 -17.41 4.08
N ILE A 163 8.31 -16.48 3.80
CA ILE A 163 8.62 -15.06 3.60
C ILE A 163 8.62 -14.28 4.93
N ASP A 164 9.31 -13.16 4.94
CA ASP A 164 9.12 -12.13 5.97
C ASP A 164 7.76 -11.45 5.77
N PRO A 165 6.80 -11.52 6.72
CA PRO A 165 5.47 -10.95 6.57
C PRO A 165 5.41 -9.42 6.73
N ARG A 166 6.55 -8.75 6.93
CA ARG A 166 6.63 -7.29 7.06
C ARG A 166 6.39 -6.60 5.72
N VAL A 167 5.30 -5.85 5.64
CA VAL A 167 4.92 -4.99 4.50
C VAL A 167 5.44 -3.55 4.66
N PHE A 168 5.79 -3.16 5.89
CA PHE A 168 6.59 -1.97 6.17
C PHE A 168 7.72 -2.34 7.13
N TYR A 169 8.92 -1.79 6.90
CA TYR A 169 10.01 -1.83 7.86
C TYR A 169 10.88 -0.57 7.79
N LYS A 170 11.14 0.07 8.93
CA LYS A 170 12.07 1.18 9.04
C LYS A 170 12.76 1.16 10.41
N THR A 171 14.10 1.19 10.41
CA THR A 171 14.88 1.43 11.62
C THR A 171 15.19 2.93 11.70
N LEU A 172 14.88 3.56 12.82
CA LEU A 172 15.16 4.97 13.11
C LEU A 172 16.10 5.06 14.31
N THR A 173 17.06 5.99 14.29
CA THR A 173 17.99 6.23 15.39
C THR A 173 18.18 7.72 15.65
N PHE A 174 18.37 8.06 16.93
CA PHE A 174 18.72 9.40 17.38
C PHE A 174 19.62 9.27 18.60
N GLN A 175 20.87 9.73 18.47
CA GLN A 175 21.93 9.50 19.46
C GLN A 175 22.05 7.99 19.79
N ASN A 176 21.86 7.61 21.06
CA ASN A 176 21.93 6.22 21.54
C ASN A 176 20.56 5.52 21.65
N ILE A 177 19.49 6.14 21.14
CA ILE A 177 18.12 5.59 21.17
C ILE A 177 17.76 5.15 19.75
N GLY A 178 17.14 3.98 19.62
CA GLY A 178 16.75 3.40 18.34
C GLY A 178 15.34 2.80 18.38
N PHE A 179 14.73 2.66 17.20
CA PHE A 179 13.41 2.09 17.03
C PHE A 179 13.36 1.25 15.76
N ASP A 180 12.98 -0.02 15.87
CA ASP A 180 12.52 -0.78 14.71
C ASP A 180 10.99 -0.66 14.61
N ILE A 181 10.54 -0.10 13.49
CA ILE A 181 9.13 0.14 13.19
C ILE A 181 8.75 -0.79 12.06
N SER A 182 7.72 -1.61 12.23
CA SER A 182 7.30 -2.57 11.21
C SER A 182 5.80 -2.82 11.22
N SER A 183 5.17 -3.00 10.07
CA SER A 183 3.81 -3.50 9.98
C SER A 183 3.72 -4.82 9.22
N THR A 184 2.73 -5.63 9.56
CA THR A 184 2.40 -6.91 8.91
C THR A 184 0.91 -6.96 8.62
N GLY A 185 0.50 -7.66 7.55
CA GLY A 185 -0.89 -7.78 7.14
C GLY A 185 -1.17 -7.06 5.82
N ARG A 186 -2.30 -7.39 5.18
CA ARG A 186 -2.69 -6.89 3.85
C ARG A 186 -4.14 -6.39 3.88
N GLY A 187 -4.49 -5.47 2.99
CA GLY A 187 -5.82 -4.87 2.93
C GLY A 187 -6.00 -3.72 3.95
N SER A 188 -7.20 -3.61 4.53
CA SER A 188 -7.60 -2.46 5.34
C SER A 188 -7.12 -2.46 6.78
N LEU A 189 -6.42 -3.49 7.25
CA LEU A 189 -5.89 -3.55 8.61
C LEU A 189 -4.44 -4.04 8.60
N GLN A 190 -3.55 -3.32 9.27
CA GLN A 190 -2.18 -3.75 9.50
C GLN A 190 -1.85 -3.81 10.99
N GLN A 191 -1.02 -4.78 11.40
CA GLN A 191 -0.50 -4.88 12.75
C GLN A 191 0.83 -4.14 12.84
N LEU A 192 0.78 -2.88 13.28
CA LEU A 192 1.96 -2.06 13.57
C LEU A 192 2.67 -2.60 14.81
N THR A 193 4.01 -2.64 14.74
CA THR A 193 4.94 -3.02 15.80
C THR A 193 5.99 -1.93 15.92
N ILE A 194 6.27 -1.49 17.14
CA ILE A 194 7.35 -0.55 17.46
C ILE A 194 8.21 -1.22 18.53
N GLN A 195 9.48 -1.48 18.21
CA GLN A 195 10.46 -2.00 19.15
C GLN A 195 11.50 -0.90 19.46
N PRO A 196 11.39 -0.21 20.61
CA PRO A 196 12.42 0.72 21.07
C PRO A 196 13.67 -0.01 21.59
N TYR A 197 14.79 0.70 21.56
CA TYR A 197 16.09 0.30 22.13
C TYR A 197 16.80 1.52 22.74
N GLY A 198 17.67 1.27 23.72
CA GLY A 198 18.49 2.32 24.35
C GLY A 198 17.78 3.16 25.42
N LEU A 199 16.50 2.91 25.70
CA LEU A 199 15.78 3.54 26.80
C LEU A 199 16.20 2.92 28.14
N LYS A 200 16.30 3.74 29.19
CA LYS A 200 16.83 3.30 30.49
C LYS A 200 15.85 2.50 31.36
N THR A 201 14.56 2.50 31.06
CA THR A 201 13.53 1.91 31.95
C THR A 201 12.54 1.01 31.22
N ASP A 202 11.99 1.45 30.09
CA ASP A 202 11.03 0.64 29.33
C ASP A 202 11.43 0.57 27.84
N ASN A 203 11.81 -0.63 27.39
CA ASN A 203 12.02 -0.97 25.97
C ASN A 203 11.00 -2.01 25.48
N LYS A 204 9.82 -2.10 26.10
CA LYS A 204 8.79 -3.06 25.67
C LYS A 204 8.33 -2.76 24.26
N LYS A 205 8.11 -3.84 23.51
CA LYS A 205 7.50 -3.83 22.18
C LYS A 205 6.07 -3.32 22.27
N ILE A 206 5.76 -2.24 21.56
CA ILE A 206 4.39 -1.77 21.36
C ILE A 206 3.83 -2.50 20.14
N ARG A 207 2.58 -2.95 20.23
CA ARG A 207 1.82 -3.52 19.10
C ARG A 207 0.43 -2.90 19.10
N MET A 208 -0.05 -2.53 17.91
CA MET A 208 -1.41 -2.04 17.70
C MET A 208 -1.89 -2.42 16.31
N VAL A 209 -3.22 -2.49 16.13
CA VAL A 209 -3.82 -2.54 14.80
C VAL A 209 -4.01 -1.11 14.32
N VAL A 210 -3.71 -0.84 13.06
CA VAL A 210 -3.98 0.42 12.38
C VAL A 210 -5.02 0.18 11.27
N ASP A 211 -5.91 1.14 11.08
CA ASP A 211 -6.84 1.15 9.94
C ASP A 211 -6.12 1.74 8.73
N GLY A 212 -5.98 0.94 7.68
CA GLY A 212 -5.15 1.20 6.52
C GLY A 212 -3.69 0.74 6.67
N THR A 213 -2.79 1.45 5.99
CA THR A 213 -1.39 1.04 5.79
C THR A 213 -0.40 1.99 6.47
N VAL A 214 0.73 1.48 6.93
CA VAL A 214 1.86 2.31 7.39
C VAL A 214 2.67 2.75 6.17
N THR A 215 2.79 4.06 5.95
CA THR A 215 3.39 4.62 4.72
C THR A 215 4.80 5.17 4.93
N ASN A 216 5.11 5.73 6.10
CA ASN A 216 6.44 6.21 6.46
C ASN A 216 6.58 6.30 8.00
N ALA A 217 7.81 6.54 8.46
CA ALA A 217 8.07 6.98 9.83
C ALA A 217 9.29 7.91 9.88
N GLU A 218 9.28 8.89 10.78
CA GLU A 218 10.36 9.87 10.97
C GLU A 218 10.71 10.04 12.44
N ILE A 219 11.91 10.56 12.71
CA ILE A 219 12.45 10.78 14.06
C ILE A 219 13.07 12.17 14.14
N SER A 220 12.73 12.94 15.17
CA SER A 220 13.30 14.27 15.42
C SER A 220 13.05 14.71 16.85
N ASP A 221 13.95 15.52 17.42
CA ASP A 221 13.71 16.26 18.66
C ASP A 221 12.89 17.52 18.32
N LEU A 222 11.56 17.44 18.46
CA LEU A 222 10.63 18.45 17.96
C LEU A 222 10.47 19.63 18.92
N ASP A 223 10.37 19.38 20.24
CA ASP A 223 10.24 20.45 21.23
C ASP A 223 11.58 20.92 21.85
N SER A 224 12.71 20.38 21.37
CA SER A 224 14.06 20.78 21.79
C SER A 224 14.40 20.42 23.24
N ASP A 225 13.81 19.35 23.77
CA ASP A 225 14.13 18.80 25.10
C ASP A 225 15.37 17.88 25.10
N GLY A 226 15.91 17.59 23.91
CA GLY A 226 17.11 16.77 23.69
C GLY A 226 16.83 15.28 23.51
N PHE A 227 15.57 14.86 23.60
CA PHE A 227 15.10 13.51 23.32
C PHE A 227 14.22 13.48 22.06
N PRO A 228 14.17 12.36 21.33
CA PRO A 228 13.43 12.30 20.08
C PRO A 228 11.94 12.03 20.30
N GLU A 229 11.13 12.62 19.43
CA GLU A 229 9.85 12.09 19.01
C GLU A 229 10.01 11.16 17.81
N ILE A 230 9.21 10.10 17.76
CA ILE A 230 8.96 9.31 16.55
C ILE A 230 7.54 9.57 16.06
N LEU A 231 7.40 9.78 14.76
CA LEU A 231 6.11 9.94 14.09
C LEU A 231 5.96 8.85 13.03
N ILE A 232 4.86 8.11 13.08
CA ILE A 232 4.54 7.04 12.14
C ILE A 232 3.31 7.45 11.36
N TYR A 233 3.40 7.49 10.04
CA TYR A 233 2.32 7.92 9.17
C TYR A 233 1.54 6.72 8.67
N THR A 234 0.21 6.85 8.71
CA THR A 234 -0.72 5.83 8.24
C THR A 234 -1.72 6.44 7.27
N THR A 235 -2.14 5.68 6.26
CA THR A 235 -3.13 6.08 5.26
C THR A 235 -4.29 5.09 5.30
N SER A 236 -5.51 5.57 5.57
CA SER A 236 -6.70 4.74 5.70
C SER A 236 -7.02 3.98 4.41
N ALA A 237 -7.73 2.86 4.52
CA ALA A 237 -8.37 2.26 3.35
C ALA A 237 -9.51 3.16 2.84
N GLY A 238 -9.80 3.09 1.53
CA GLY A 238 -10.88 3.84 0.88
C GLY A 238 -10.39 4.97 -0.04
N SER A 239 -11.30 5.52 -0.85
CA SER A 239 -10.95 6.44 -1.95
C SER A 239 -10.38 7.79 -1.52
N GLY A 240 -10.67 8.25 -0.30
CA GLY A 240 -10.10 9.47 0.25
C GLY A 240 -8.69 9.31 0.84
N SER A 241 -8.22 8.06 1.07
CA SER A 241 -6.88 7.78 1.58
C SER A 241 -6.47 8.70 2.74
N TYR A 242 -7.30 8.77 3.79
CA TYR A 242 -7.13 9.75 4.88
C TYR A 242 -5.87 9.46 5.68
N GLY A 243 -5.04 10.48 5.88
CA GLY A 243 -3.83 10.37 6.65
C GLY A 243 -4.06 10.50 8.15
N ASN A 244 -3.22 9.82 8.91
CA ASN A 244 -3.13 9.94 10.36
C ASN A 244 -1.67 9.78 10.82
N VAL A 245 -1.36 10.32 12.00
CA VAL A 245 -0.03 10.26 12.62
C VAL A 245 -0.10 9.59 14.00
N ILE A 246 0.64 8.50 14.16
CA ILE A 246 0.85 7.82 15.43
C ILE A 246 2.20 8.31 15.98
N GLY A 247 2.16 9.20 16.96
CA GLY A 247 3.36 9.79 17.57
C GLY A 247 3.70 9.21 18.94
N TYR A 248 4.99 9.08 19.25
CA TYR A 248 5.49 8.82 20.60
C TYR A 248 6.67 9.75 20.93
N SER A 249 6.69 10.27 22.15
CA SER A 249 7.78 11.08 22.69
C SER A 249 8.60 10.29 23.70
N VAL A 250 9.93 10.47 23.68
CA VAL A 250 10.85 9.86 24.65
C VAL A 250 10.96 10.70 25.91
N ASN A 251 10.48 10.16 27.03
CA ASN A 251 10.53 10.84 28.33
C ASN A 251 11.90 10.67 28.98
N ASN A 252 12.76 11.69 28.90
CA ASN A 252 14.07 11.74 29.56
C ASN A 252 15.00 10.53 29.28
N GLY A 253 14.86 9.91 28.09
CA GLY A 253 15.59 8.70 27.71
C GLY A 253 15.22 7.45 28.51
N LYS A 254 14.06 7.41 29.17
CA LYS A 254 13.63 6.31 30.06
C LYS A 254 12.48 5.48 29.51
N SER A 255 11.45 6.11 28.96
CA SER A 255 10.20 5.48 28.54
C SER A 255 9.52 6.29 27.44
N LEU A 256 8.42 5.78 26.88
CA LEU A 256 7.62 6.44 25.84
C LEU A 256 6.27 6.91 26.37
N SER A 257 5.76 8.01 25.80
CA SER A 257 4.38 8.47 25.97
C SER A 257 3.79 8.80 24.59
N GLN A 258 2.54 8.40 24.36
CA GLN A 258 1.87 8.64 23.08
C GLN A 258 1.53 10.13 22.93
N ILE A 259 1.82 10.68 21.75
CA ILE A 259 1.48 12.05 21.38
C ILE A 259 0.06 12.05 20.82
N TYR A 260 -0.77 12.99 21.27
CA TYR A 260 -2.09 13.20 20.66
C TYR A 260 -1.94 13.99 19.34
N PHE A 261 -2.44 13.42 18.24
CA PHE A 261 -2.58 14.10 16.96
C PHE A 261 -4.06 14.50 16.76
N PRO A 262 -4.37 15.78 16.51
CA PRO A 262 -5.75 16.24 16.35
C PRO A 262 -6.33 15.85 14.99
N THR A 263 -7.63 15.57 14.95
CA THR A 263 -8.39 15.39 13.71
C THR A 263 -8.61 16.72 12.98
N ILE A 264 -8.60 16.68 11.65
CA ILE A 264 -8.87 17.88 10.82
C ILE A 264 -10.31 18.40 11.02
N SER A 265 -11.27 17.52 11.30
CA SER A 265 -12.67 17.84 11.59
C SER A 265 -12.84 18.92 12.66
N ASP A 266 -11.96 18.90 13.65
CA ASP A 266 -12.05 19.70 14.87
C ASP A 266 -11.48 21.12 14.67
N ASN A 267 -10.88 21.39 13.51
CA ASN A 267 -10.33 22.69 13.13
C ASN A 267 -11.18 23.35 12.03
N PRO A 268 -12.01 24.37 12.36
CA PRO A 268 -12.94 25.00 11.41
C PRO A 268 -12.28 25.61 10.17
N LYS A 269 -10.98 25.94 10.22
CA LYS A 269 -10.23 26.45 9.06
C LYS A 269 -9.66 25.33 8.21
N ALA A 270 -9.14 24.28 8.83
CA ALA A 270 -8.50 23.17 8.13
C ALA A 270 -9.51 22.23 7.45
N ASN A 271 -10.72 22.10 8.00
CA ASN A 271 -11.73 21.15 7.52
C ASN A 271 -12.40 21.55 6.19
N LYS A 272 -12.40 22.84 5.80
CA LYS A 272 -13.16 23.28 4.61
C LYS A 272 -12.56 22.72 3.32
N GLY A 273 -13.29 21.82 2.65
CA GLY A 273 -12.83 21.17 1.42
C GLY A 273 -11.76 20.10 1.63
N TYR A 274 -11.64 19.56 2.85
CA TYR A 274 -10.76 18.43 3.14
C TYR A 274 -11.45 17.09 2.80
N MET A 275 -10.76 16.22 2.06
CA MET A 275 -11.24 14.87 1.71
C MET A 275 -10.14 13.79 1.83
N GLY A 276 -9.10 14.06 2.64
CA GLY A 276 -7.93 13.19 2.80
C GLY A 276 -6.81 13.50 1.80
N HIS A 277 -6.18 12.45 1.26
CA HIS A 277 -4.98 12.52 0.41
C HIS A 277 -3.81 13.26 1.06
N ASP A 278 -3.58 12.98 2.34
CA ASP A 278 -2.59 13.63 3.16
C ASP A 278 -1.16 13.14 2.92
N GLU A 279 -0.25 14.10 2.79
CA GLU A 279 1.18 13.91 2.82
C GLU A 279 1.74 14.50 4.12
N PHE A 280 2.48 13.71 4.88
CA PHE A 280 3.15 14.15 6.10
C PHE A 280 4.66 14.21 5.95
N SER A 281 5.29 15.17 6.62
CA SER A 281 6.76 15.26 6.73
C SER A 281 7.18 16.01 8.01
N ILE A 282 8.40 15.78 8.51
CA ILE A 282 9.02 16.68 9.49
C ILE A 282 9.83 17.76 8.76
N ALA A 283 9.55 19.03 9.05
CA ALA A 283 10.36 20.16 8.59
C ALA A 283 10.49 21.22 9.70
N GLU A 284 11.69 21.78 9.88
CA GLU A 284 11.95 22.85 10.88
C GLU A 284 11.44 22.52 12.31
N LYS A 285 11.61 21.26 12.75
CA LYS A 285 11.09 20.73 14.02
C LYS A 285 9.55 20.81 14.17
N LYS A 286 8.81 20.86 13.07
CA LYS A 286 7.35 20.79 13.03
C LYS A 286 6.90 19.57 12.22
N LEU A 287 5.75 19.02 12.59
CA LEU A 287 5.01 18.11 11.73
C LEU A 287 4.28 18.96 10.69
N ILE A 288 4.49 18.65 9.41
CA ILE A 288 3.81 19.27 8.28
C ILE A 288 2.80 18.26 7.73
N GLN A 289 1.57 18.70 7.51
CA GLN A 289 0.53 17.97 6.78
C GLN A 289 0.15 18.78 5.54
N ARG A 290 0.09 18.13 4.38
CA ARG A 290 -0.24 18.75 3.10
C ARG A 290 -1.29 17.92 2.38
N PHE A 291 -2.33 18.57 1.85
CA PHE A 291 -3.34 17.92 1.02
C PHE A 291 -3.92 18.92 0.01
N LYS A 292 -4.56 18.41 -1.05
CA LYS A 292 -5.31 19.25 -1.99
C LYS A 292 -6.74 19.42 -1.51
N THR A 293 -7.26 20.63 -1.64
CA THR A 293 -8.62 21.00 -1.26
C THR A 293 -9.59 20.79 -2.40
N TYR A 294 -10.83 20.46 -2.05
CA TYR A 294 -11.94 20.26 -2.96
C TYR A 294 -12.89 21.46 -2.95
N ASN A 295 -13.28 21.91 -4.15
CA ASN A 295 -14.39 22.82 -4.39
C ASN A 295 -15.72 22.03 -4.40
N GLU A 296 -16.85 22.73 -4.32
CA GLU A 296 -18.18 22.10 -4.14
C GLU A 296 -18.59 21.18 -5.31
N GLU A 297 -18.10 21.46 -6.53
CA GLU A 297 -18.38 20.69 -7.75
C GLU A 297 -17.24 19.72 -8.14
N ASP A 298 -16.20 19.57 -7.31
CA ASP A 298 -15.07 18.69 -7.63
C ASP A 298 -15.46 17.21 -7.48
N PRO A 299 -15.23 16.35 -8.50
CA PRO A 299 -15.37 14.91 -8.33
C PRO A 299 -14.26 14.38 -7.42
N ASN A 300 -14.55 13.31 -6.66
CA ASN A 300 -13.60 12.74 -5.69
C ASN A 300 -12.21 12.42 -6.27
N SER A 301 -12.14 12.07 -7.56
CA SER A 301 -10.90 11.73 -8.27
C SER A 301 -10.10 12.92 -8.83
N ASN A 302 -10.67 14.13 -8.90
CA ASN A 302 -9.99 15.29 -9.49
C ASN A 302 -10.30 16.59 -8.72
N PRO A 303 -9.71 16.79 -7.52
CA PRO A 303 -9.73 18.07 -6.82
C PRO A 303 -9.11 19.18 -7.68
N THR A 304 -9.74 20.35 -7.72
CA THR A 304 -9.28 21.55 -8.45
C THR A 304 -8.85 22.70 -7.52
N GLY A 305 -9.07 22.57 -6.21
CA GLY A 305 -8.69 23.58 -5.23
C GLY A 305 -7.18 23.71 -4.95
N ASN A 306 -6.87 24.57 -3.99
CA ASN A 306 -5.52 24.85 -3.53
C ASN A 306 -4.88 23.65 -2.82
N ILE A 307 -3.55 23.68 -2.72
CA ILE A 307 -2.79 22.88 -1.76
C ILE A 307 -2.85 23.60 -0.41
N ARG A 308 -3.47 22.96 0.58
CA ARG A 308 -3.43 23.40 1.98
C ARG A 308 -2.24 22.74 2.67
N THR A 309 -1.47 23.54 3.40
CA THR A 309 -0.36 23.07 4.24
C THR A 309 -0.59 23.51 5.67
N ILE A 310 -0.55 22.57 6.61
CA ILE A 310 -0.74 22.79 8.05
C ILE A 310 0.58 22.46 8.75
N HIS A 311 1.09 23.42 9.53
CA HIS A 311 2.24 23.25 10.38
C HIS A 311 1.75 23.00 11.80
N TYR A 312 2.15 21.90 12.40
CA TYR A 312 1.87 21.58 13.79
C TYR A 312 3.11 21.76 14.66
N LYS A 313 2.95 22.43 15.79
CA LYS A 313 3.92 22.42 16.89
C LYS A 313 3.56 21.32 17.87
N LEU A 314 4.58 20.77 18.51
CA LEU A 314 4.42 19.89 19.66
C LEU A 314 4.31 20.75 20.93
N GLU A 315 3.26 20.54 21.71
CA GLU A 315 2.98 21.26 22.95
C GLU A 315 2.70 20.30 24.10
N LYS A 316 2.84 20.77 25.35
CA LYS A 316 2.46 20.01 26.54
C LYS A 316 0.93 20.03 26.68
N GLY A 317 0.29 18.86 26.62
CA GLY A 317 -1.10 18.67 27.05
C GLY A 317 -1.19 18.32 28.53
N GLU A 318 -2.40 18.04 29.01
CA GLU A 318 -2.67 17.73 30.42
C GLU A 318 -2.08 16.38 30.86
N ALA A 319 -2.14 15.36 29.98
CA ALA A 319 -1.67 14.00 30.26
C ALA A 319 -0.47 13.56 29.38
N SER A 320 -0.33 14.11 28.17
CA SER A 320 0.78 13.82 27.26
C SER A 320 1.08 15.02 26.33
N LYS A 321 2.20 14.98 25.59
CA LYS A 321 2.47 15.95 24.52
C LYS A 321 1.37 15.84 23.43
N LYS A 322 0.99 16.95 22.79
CA LYS A 322 -0.02 17.00 21.73
C LYS A 322 0.44 17.88 20.57
N PHE A 323 -0.03 17.59 19.36
CA PHE A 323 0.13 18.49 18.23
C PHE A 323 -0.94 19.58 18.23
N VAL A 324 -0.53 20.81 17.96
CA VAL A 324 -1.41 21.99 17.83
C VAL A 324 -1.08 22.71 16.53
N ALA A 325 -2.10 23.06 15.76
CA ALA A 325 -1.94 23.76 14.49
C ALA A 325 -1.42 25.20 14.71
N ASP A 326 -0.17 25.44 14.34
CA ASP A 326 0.56 26.71 14.47
C ASP A 326 0.28 27.64 13.29
N LYS A 327 0.21 27.07 12.08
CA LYS A 327 -0.01 27.83 10.84
C LYS A 327 -0.75 27.00 9.81
N ILE A 328 -1.70 27.61 9.11
CA ILE A 328 -2.38 27.05 7.94
C ILE A 328 -2.07 27.99 6.76
N ILE A 329 -1.62 27.41 5.65
CA ILE A 329 -1.24 28.12 4.43
C ILE A 329 -2.02 27.52 3.27
N GLU A 330 -2.52 28.39 2.38
CA GLU A 330 -3.09 28.01 1.09
C GLU A 330 -2.08 28.40 0.00
N SER A 331 -1.85 27.51 -0.97
CA SER A 331 -1.06 27.79 -2.16
C SER A 331 -1.70 27.17 -3.39
N SER A 332 -1.62 27.84 -4.54
CA SER A 332 -2.10 27.28 -5.81
C SER A 332 -1.39 25.98 -6.14
N ALA A 333 -2.17 24.95 -6.51
CA ALA A 333 -1.64 23.78 -7.19
C ALA A 333 -1.18 24.21 -8.59
N LYS A 334 0.14 24.25 -8.80
CA LYS A 334 0.78 24.52 -10.10
C LYS A 334 0.73 23.31 -11.02
#